data_AF-A0A183GPG6-F1
#
_entry.id   AF-A0A183GPG6-F1
#
_cell.length_a   1.000
_cell.length_b   1.000
_cell.length_c   1.000
_cell.angle_alpha   90.00
_cell.angle_beta   90.00
_cell.angle_gamma   90.00
#
_symmetry.space_group_name_H-M   'P 1'
#
loop_
_entity.id
_entity.type
_entity.pdbx_description
1 polymer ?
#
loop_
_entity_poly.entity_id
_entity_poly.type
_entity_poly.pdbx_seq_one_letter_code
_entity_poly.pdbx_strand_id
1 'polypeptide(L)' 'MRIRRVGAIHFQHGIPFPSAVWREFKASTINIISECEFKNHDERDAALDAWNIFVSFIIREMKMGTWAMGDTLGSIP' A
#
# COMPACT_ATOMS: atom_id res chain seq x y z
N MET A 1 -6.49 -13.65 -1.80
CA MET A 1 -5.53 -12.51 -1.88
C MET A 1 -4.70 -12.42 -0.61
N ARG A 2 -3.41 -12.77 -0.66
CA ARG A 2 -2.54 -12.87 0.53
C ARG A 2 -2.32 -11.50 1.22
N ILE A 3 -2.13 -10.43 0.46
CA ILE A 3 -1.92 -9.06 0.98
C ILE A 3 -3.15 -8.55 1.73
N ARG A 4 -4.36 -8.79 1.20
CA ARG A 4 -5.61 -8.43 1.88
C ARG A 4 -5.74 -9.07 3.26
N ARG A 5 -5.32 -10.34 3.37
CA ARG A 5 -5.29 -11.05 4.67
C ARG A 5 -4.33 -10.40 5.66
N VAL A 6 -3.19 -9.88 5.21
CA VAL A 6 -2.26 -9.14 6.08
C VAL A 6 -2.94 -7.92 6.69
N GLY A 7 -3.71 -7.16 5.89
CA GLY A 7 -4.48 -6.01 6.39
C GLY A 7 -5.52 -6.38 7.45
N ALA A 8 -6.22 -7.50 7.27
CA ALA A 8 -7.17 -8.02 8.25
C ALA A 8 -6.48 -8.45 9.56
N ILE A 9 -5.35 -9.17 9.46
CA ILE A 9 -4.55 -9.61 10.62
C ILE A 9 -4.05 -8.38 11.38
N HIS A 10 -3.44 -7.40 10.72
CA HIS A 10 -2.95 -6.21 11.40
C HIS A 10 -4.05 -5.46 12.16
N PHE A 11 -5.25 -5.39 11.58
CA PHE A 11 -6.38 -4.78 12.27
C PHE A 11 -6.82 -5.61 13.49
N GLN A 12 -6.97 -6.93 13.35
CA GLN A 12 -7.32 -7.83 14.45
C GLN A 12 -6.34 -7.75 15.63
N HIS A 13 -5.06 -7.58 15.35
CA HIS A 13 -4.01 -7.46 16.37
C HIS A 13 -3.79 -6.03 16.86
N GLY A 14 -4.62 -5.05 16.47
CA GLY A 14 -4.50 -3.67 16.94
C GLY A 14 -3.25 -2.95 16.46
N ILE A 15 -2.68 -3.36 15.32
CA ILE A 15 -1.47 -2.78 14.70
C ILE A 15 -1.77 -2.15 13.33
N PRO A 16 -2.77 -1.26 13.20
CA PRO A 16 -3.07 -0.61 11.93
C PRO A 16 -1.96 0.38 11.56
N PHE A 17 -1.70 0.51 10.27
CA PHE A 17 -0.82 1.57 9.77
C PHE A 17 -1.60 2.87 9.58
N PRO A 18 -1.21 3.97 10.24
CA PRO A 18 -1.82 5.29 10.02
C PRO A 18 -1.63 5.78 8.57
N SER A 19 -2.53 6.66 8.11
CA SER A 19 -2.44 7.26 6.77
C SER A 19 -1.09 7.94 6.49
N ALA A 20 -0.48 8.54 7.51
CA ALA A 20 0.85 9.16 7.39
C ALA A 20 1.94 8.13 7.02
N VAL A 21 1.91 6.94 7.62
CA VAL A 21 2.87 5.86 7.32
C VAL A 21 2.72 5.38 5.87
N TRP A 22 1.49 5.23 5.38
CA TRP A 22 1.27 4.85 3.98
C TRP A 22 1.76 5.89 3.00
N ARG A 23 1.56 7.18 3.32
CA ARG A 23 2.04 8.28 2.49
C ARG A 23 3.57 8.31 2.46
N GLU A 24 4.20 8.16 3.62
CA GLU A 24 5.67 8.15 3.73
C GLU A 24 6.29 6.95 3.01
N PHE A 25 5.73 5.74 3.19
CA PHE A 25 6.17 4.54 2.49
C PHE A 25 6.12 4.72 0.97
N LYS A 26 5.01 5.26 0.46
CA LYS A 26 4.86 5.51 -0.97
C LYS A 26 5.86 6.56 -1.46
N ALA A 27 5.98 7.70 -0.77
CA ALA A 27 6.91 8.76 -1.15
C ALA A 27 8.36 8.27 -1.15
N SER A 28 8.79 7.60 -0.07
CA SER A 28 10.13 7.03 0.06
C SER A 28 10.42 6.01 -1.03
N THR A 29 9.50 5.09 -1.31
CA THR A 29 9.67 4.10 -2.39
C THR A 29 9.84 4.79 -3.74
N ILE A 30 9.00 5.76 -4.07
CA ILE A 30 9.07 6.48 -5.35
C ILE A 30 10.37 7.29 -5.46
N ASN A 31 10.83 7.92 -4.37
CA ASN A 31 12.09 8.64 -4.35
C ASN A 31 13.27 7.70 -4.65
N ILE A 32 13.33 6.52 -4.01
CA ILE A 32 14.37 5.52 -4.26
C ILE A 32 14.38 5.09 -5.73
N ILE A 33 13.20 4.81 -6.30
CA ILE A 33 13.09 4.45 -7.73
C ILE A 33 13.54 5.61 -8.62
N SER A 34 13.25 6.85 -8.23
CA SER A 34 13.61 8.04 -9.00
C SER A 34 15.11 8.31 -9.09
N GLU A 35 15.88 7.77 -8.14
CA GLU A 35 17.34 7.86 -8.02
C GLU A 35 18.08 6.75 -8.78
N CYS A 36 17.36 5.75 -9.30
CA CYS A 36 17.95 4.68 -10.10
C CYS A 36 18.47 5.20 -11.45
N GLU A 37 19.46 4.52 -12.01
CA GLU A 37 19.94 4.81 -13.37
C GLU A 37 18.96 4.26 -14.41
N PHE A 38 18.56 5.12 -15.35
CA PHE A 38 17.71 4.79 -16.48
C PHE A 38 18.39 5.23 -17.78
N LYS A 39 18.11 4.52 -18.88
CA LYS A 39 18.72 4.82 -20.18
C LYS A 39 18.21 6.13 -20.76
N ASN A 40 16.97 6.49 -20.45
CA ASN A 40 16.32 7.72 -20.92
C ASN A 40 15.14 8.10 -19.99
N HIS A 41 14.55 9.27 -20.26
CA HIS A 41 13.42 9.79 -19.50
C HIS A 41 12.16 8.91 -19.61
N ASP A 42 11.89 8.33 -20.77
CA ASP A 42 10.70 7.49 -20.98
C ASP A 42 10.75 6.22 -20.13
N GLU A 43 11.90 5.56 -20.04
CA GLU A 43 12.11 4.38 -19.19
C GLU A 43 11.95 4.75 -17.71
N ARG A 44 12.48 5.90 -17.30
CA ARG A 44 12.33 6.42 -15.94
C ARG A 44 10.85 6.66 -15.61
N ASP A 45 10.11 7.34 -16.46
CA ASP A 45 8.72 7.69 -16.21
C ASP A 45 7.82 6.44 -16.20
N ALA A 46 8.08 5.49 -17.10
CA ALA A 46 7.40 4.19 -17.10
C ALA A 46 7.67 3.40 -15.80
N ALA A 47 8.93 3.42 -15.30
CA ALA A 47 9.27 2.79 -14.04
C ALA A 47 8.54 3.46 -12.85
N LEU A 48 8.56 4.79 -12.78
CA LEU A 48 7.89 5.53 -11.72
C LEU A 48 6.38 5.29 -11.71
N ASP A 49 5.74 5.25 -12.88
CA ASP A 49 4.31 4.96 -12.97
C ASP A 49 3.99 3.52 -12.54
N ALA A 50 4.76 2.53 -13.01
CA ALA A 50 4.60 1.14 -12.61
C ALA A 50 4.72 0.96 -11.09
N TRP A 51 5.72 1.58 -10.46
CA TRP A 51 5.91 1.52 -9.01
C TRP A 51 4.82 2.27 -8.25
N ASN A 52 4.37 3.40 -8.76
CA ASN A 52 3.27 4.17 -8.19
C ASN A 52 1.97 3.36 -8.17
N ILE A 53 1.66 2.67 -9.26
CA ILE A 53 0.52 1.76 -9.39
C ILE A 53 0.69 0.58 -8.43
N PHE A 54 1.84 -0.11 -8.47
CA PHE A 54 2.12 -1.29 -7.66
C PHE A 54 1.97 -1.04 -6.16
N VAL A 55 2.60 0.03 -5.65
CA VAL A 55 2.48 0.41 -4.23
C VAL A 55 1.04 0.77 -3.88
N SER A 56 0.32 1.47 -4.76
CA SER A 56 -1.08 1.81 -4.53
C SER A 56 -1.97 0.57 -4.45
N PHE A 57 -1.69 -0.47 -5.25
CA PHE A 57 -2.38 -1.76 -5.14
C PHE A 57 -2.15 -2.43 -3.79
N ILE A 58 -0.92 -2.46 -3.27
CA ILE A 58 -0.61 -3.02 -1.95
C ILE A 58 -1.39 -2.29 -0.86
N ILE A 59 -1.33 -0.95 -0.85
CA ILE A 59 -2.02 -0.10 0.13
C ILE A 59 -3.54 -0.36 0.09
N ARG A 60 -4.12 -0.36 -1.12
CA ARG A 60 -5.55 -0.61 -1.31
C ARG A 60 -5.94 -1.99 -0.77
N GLU A 61 -5.20 -3.03 -1.14
CA GLU A 61 -5.51 -4.40 -0.73
C GLU A 61 -5.45 -4.58 0.78
N MET A 62 -4.45 -3.99 1.45
CA MET A 62 -4.38 -4.02 2.91
C MET A 62 -5.53 -3.24 3.56
N LYS A 63 -5.85 -2.03 3.09
CA LYS A 63 -6.98 -1.25 3.60
C LYS A 63 -8.32 -1.96 3.45
N MET A 64 -8.55 -2.63 2.31
CA MET A 64 -9.74 -3.46 2.09
C MET A 64 -9.83 -4.60 3.12
N GLY A 65 -8.69 -5.19 3.52
CA GLY A 65 -8.66 -6.20 4.58
C GLY A 65 -9.06 -5.65 5.94
N THR A 66 -8.62 -4.44 6.27
CA THR A 66 -9.03 -3.72 7.48
C THR A 66 -10.53 -3.40 7.47
N TRP A 67 -11.06 -2.89 6.35
CA TRP A 67 -12.49 -2.57 6.23
C TRP A 67 -13.39 -3.79 6.35
N ALA A 68 -13.05 -4.89 5.67
CA ALA A 68 -13.81 -6.14 5.76
C ALA A 68 -13.93 -6.64 7.22
N MET A 69 -12.88 -6.43 8.04
CA MET A 69 -12.93 -6.75 9.47
C MET A 69 -13.74 -5.75 10.28
N GLY A 70 -13.67 -4.46 9.97
CA GLY A 70 -14.47 -3.42 10.61
C GLY A 70 -15.97 -3.63 10.43
N ASP A 71 -16.41 -3.99 9.22
CA ASP A 71 -17.81 -4.31 8.91
C ASP A 71 -18.29 -5.57 9.67
N THR A 72 -17.41 -6.56 9.82
CA THR A 72 -17.72 -7.81 10.53
C THR A 72 -17.84 -7.60 12.05
N LEU A 73 -17.02 -6.73 12.63
CA LEU A 73 -17.08 -6.40 14.06
C LEU A 73 -18.23 -5.43 14.39
N GLY A 74 -18.57 -4.52 13.47
CA GLY A 74 -19.71 -3.61 13.63
C GLY A 74 -21.08 -4.25 13.42
N SER A 75 -21.14 -5.51 12.98
CA SER A 75 -22.37 -6.28 12.74
C SER A 75 -22.66 -7.32 13.83
N ILE A 76 -21.84 -7.39 14.89
CA ILE A 76 -22.13 -8.18 16.09
C ILE A 76 -22.97 -7.29 17.03
N PRO A 77 -24.23 -7.65 17.37
CA PRO A 77 -25.11 -6.88 18.25
C PRO A 77 -24.53 -6.64 19.65
#